data_AF-A0A3M6TJF2-F1
#
_entry.id   AF-A0A3M6TJF2-F1
#
_cell.length_a   1.000
_cell.length_b   1.000
_cell.length_c   1.000
_cell.angle_alpha   90.00
_cell.angle_beta   90.00
_cell.angle_gamma   90.00
#
_symmetry.space_group_name_H-M   'P 1'
#
loop_
_entity.id
_entity.type
_entity.pdbx_description
1 polymer ?
#
loop_
_entity_poly.entity_id
_entity_poly.type
_entity_poly.pdbx_seq_one_letter_code
_entity_poly.pdbx_strand_id
1 'polypeptide(L)'
;MSNAPSQSPCLSKPCRNNSSCRALYQLNDFWCECQANYSGRYCEKWLVEIPGDVCMYGKGDKPGVFFTPMAGKIYSTRLVHISGKVSCTPEDESNWGYHSFIDTILTDKDDHVVFPEDQIANYYELPGFTGNSPELVLTFTSPLVVNAGQEYRLWYWEDLVNDTEEDNKPGSSCMKVIYLFSD
;
A
#
# COMPACT_ATOMS: atom_id res chain seq x y z
N MET A 1 -22.09 45.77 18.76
CA MET A 1 -21.60 44.38 18.69
C MET A 1 -20.35 44.40 17.84
N SER A 2 -19.19 44.23 18.46
CA SER A 2 -17.87 44.35 17.83
C SER A 2 -17.62 43.17 16.88
N ASN A 3 -17.59 43.42 15.57
CA ASN A 3 -17.02 42.49 14.60
C ASN A 3 -15.49 42.50 14.79
N ALA A 4 -14.98 41.63 15.66
CA ALA A 4 -13.56 41.30 15.64
C ALA A 4 -13.25 40.64 14.28
N PRO A 5 -12.15 41.00 13.60
CA PRO A 5 -11.75 40.28 12.40
C PRO A 5 -11.52 38.81 12.79
N SER A 6 -12.18 37.89 12.09
CA SER A 6 -11.97 36.45 12.28
C SER A 6 -10.48 36.17 12.09
N GLN A 7 -9.78 35.82 13.18
CA GLN A 7 -8.36 35.53 13.14
C GLN A 7 -8.13 34.37 12.17
N SER A 8 -7.20 34.54 11.22
CA SER A 8 -6.97 33.52 10.19
C SER A 8 -6.47 32.22 10.83
N PRO A 9 -7.12 31.06 10.56
CA PRO A 9 -6.68 29.77 11.09
C PRO A 9 -5.27 29.37 10.60
N CYS A 10 -4.81 29.96 9.49
CA CYS A 10 -3.46 29.76 8.96
C CYS A 10 -2.35 30.42 9.79
N LEU A 11 -2.66 31.32 10.74
CA LEU A 11 -1.65 31.94 11.60
C LEU A 11 -0.93 30.93 12.50
N SER A 12 -1.58 29.81 12.81
CA SER A 12 -0.97 28.68 13.54
C SER A 12 0.04 27.89 12.71
N LYS A 13 0.16 28.17 11.40
CA LYS A 13 0.96 27.40 10.42
C LYS A 13 0.67 25.90 10.48
N PRO A 14 -0.59 25.47 10.28
CA PRO A 14 -0.99 24.09 10.52
C PRO A 14 -0.42 23.10 9.48
N CYS A 15 -0.14 23.56 8.26
CA CYS A 15 0.35 22.70 7.17
C CYS A 15 1.82 22.33 7.35
N ARG A 16 2.12 21.03 7.27
CA ARG A 16 3.47 20.45 7.34
C ARG A 16 4.15 20.44 5.97
N ASN A 17 5.42 20.04 5.97
CA ASN A 17 6.20 19.75 4.76
C ASN A 17 6.19 20.92 3.75
N ASN A 18 6.34 22.15 4.28
CA ASN A 18 6.37 23.39 3.49
C ASN A 18 5.16 23.58 2.55
N SER A 19 4.01 23.03 2.93
CA SER A 19 2.76 23.14 2.17
C SER A 19 2.05 24.48 2.44
N SER A 20 1.26 24.93 1.46
CA SER A 20 0.57 26.23 1.54
C SER A 20 -0.73 26.12 2.34
N CYS A 21 -1.05 27.13 3.15
CA CYS A 21 -2.31 27.19 3.90
C CYS A 21 -3.29 28.17 3.27
N ARG A 22 -4.54 27.72 3.06
CA ARG A 22 -5.67 28.55 2.64
C ARG A 22 -6.70 28.64 3.76
N ALA A 23 -7.00 29.87 4.19
CA ALA A 23 -8.01 30.11 5.23
C ALA A 23 -9.43 30.01 4.65
N LEU A 24 -10.29 29.26 5.33
CA LEU A 24 -11.72 29.12 5.05
C LEU A 24 -12.50 29.88 6.14
N TYR A 25 -12.45 31.22 6.08
CA TYR A 25 -12.96 32.11 7.14
C TYR A 25 -14.41 31.82 7.57
N GLN A 26 -15.28 31.47 6.61
CA GLN A 26 -16.71 31.21 6.89
C GLN A 26 -16.93 29.95 7.74
N LEU A 27 -16.00 29.00 7.71
CA LEU A 27 -16.05 27.75 8.45
C LEU A 27 -15.18 27.76 9.70
N ASN A 28 -14.43 28.84 9.93
CA ASN A 28 -13.35 28.89 10.91
C ASN A 28 -12.37 27.71 10.75
N ASP A 29 -12.07 27.34 9.50
CA ASP A 29 -11.22 26.19 9.16
C ASP A 29 -10.15 26.60 8.13
N PHE A 30 -9.26 25.68 7.79
CA PHE A 30 -8.22 25.85 6.78
C PHE A 30 -8.14 24.63 5.87
N TRP A 31 -7.53 24.84 4.71
CA TRP A 31 -7.16 23.80 3.76
C TRP A 31 -5.66 23.88 3.49
N CYS A 32 -4.97 22.74 3.56
CA CYS A 32 -3.57 22.65 3.19
C CYS A 32 -3.43 22.17 1.76
N GLU A 33 -2.74 22.97 0.94
CA GLU A 33 -2.34 22.59 -0.41
C GLU A 33 -1.03 21.83 -0.35
N CYS A 34 -1.15 20.51 -0.30
CA CYS A 34 0.01 19.63 -0.20
C CYS A 34 0.88 19.71 -1.45
N GLN A 35 2.19 19.71 -1.23
CA GLN A 35 3.15 19.52 -2.31
C GLN A 35 3.01 18.12 -2.93
N ALA A 36 3.60 17.92 -4.10
CA ALA A 36 3.63 16.61 -4.74
C ALA A 36 4.20 15.55 -3.77
N ASN A 37 3.61 14.35 -3.80
CA ASN A 37 3.91 13.22 -2.91
C ASN A 37 3.49 13.39 -1.44
N TYR A 38 2.91 14.53 -1.03
CA TYR A 38 2.36 14.72 0.31
C TYR A 38 0.83 14.70 0.30
N SER A 39 0.22 14.26 1.41
CA SER A 39 -1.22 14.25 1.60
C SER A 39 -1.59 14.24 3.09
N GLY A 40 -2.89 14.20 3.39
CA GLY A 40 -3.42 14.34 4.75
C GLY A 40 -3.92 15.75 5.03
N ARG A 41 -4.64 15.94 6.13
CA ARG A 41 -5.27 17.23 6.48
C ARG A 41 -4.23 18.33 6.67
N TYR A 42 -3.06 17.95 7.18
CA TYR A 42 -1.94 18.82 7.46
C TYR A 42 -0.77 18.56 6.51
N CYS A 43 -0.96 17.80 5.42
CA CYS A 43 0.12 17.34 4.55
C CYS A 43 1.20 16.54 5.30
N GLU A 44 0.78 15.83 6.35
CA GLU A 44 1.64 15.09 7.26
C GLU A 44 2.07 13.73 6.72
N LYS A 45 1.41 13.22 5.67
CA LYS A 45 1.71 11.93 5.06
C LYS A 45 2.48 12.13 3.77
N TRP A 46 3.38 11.20 3.45
CA TRP A 46 4.14 11.24 2.20
C TRP A 46 4.32 9.88 1.56
N LEU A 47 4.62 9.87 0.26
CA LEU A 47 4.94 8.65 -0.47
C LEU A 47 6.38 8.23 -0.23
N VAL A 48 6.58 6.95 0.09
CA VAL A 48 7.91 6.31 0.23
C VAL A 48 7.99 5.16 -0.76
N GLU A 49 8.81 5.30 -1.81
CA GLU A 49 9.12 4.22 -2.75
C GLU A 49 10.22 3.33 -2.15
N ILE A 50 9.96 2.02 -2.10
CA ILE A 50 10.92 1.05 -1.60
C ILE A 50 11.95 0.75 -2.69
N PRO A 51 13.26 0.77 -2.36
CA PRO A 51 14.29 0.47 -3.35
C PRO A 51 14.21 -0.95 -3.89
N GLY A 52 14.33 -1.06 -5.22
CA GLY A 52 14.36 -2.34 -5.93
C GLY A 52 12.98 -2.83 -6.36
N ASP A 53 12.99 -3.70 -7.36
CA ASP A 53 11.78 -4.39 -7.82
C ASP A 53 11.54 -5.60 -6.92
N VAL A 54 10.33 -5.70 -6.40
CA VAL A 54 9.89 -6.86 -5.60
C VAL A 54 9.25 -7.85 -6.57
N CYS A 55 9.57 -9.14 -6.47
CA CYS A 55 9.04 -10.16 -7.39
C CYS A 55 8.50 -11.33 -6.59
N MET A 56 7.23 -11.67 -6.79
CA MET A 56 6.59 -12.84 -6.19
C MET A 56 6.38 -13.92 -7.24
N TYR A 57 6.44 -15.17 -6.80
CA TYR A 57 6.25 -16.35 -7.64
C TYR A 57 4.97 -17.07 -7.22
N GLY A 58 4.41 -17.86 -8.13
CA GLY A 58 3.26 -18.70 -7.84
C GLY A 58 3.60 -20.02 -7.15
N LYS A 59 4.90 -20.33 -6.94
CA LYS A 59 5.33 -21.60 -6.35
C LYS A 59 6.77 -21.61 -5.83
N GLY A 60 7.04 -22.58 -4.95
CA GLY A 60 8.37 -22.96 -4.50
C GLY A 60 8.96 -22.07 -3.41
N ASP A 61 8.10 -21.59 -2.49
CA ASP A 61 8.40 -20.76 -1.33
C ASP A 61 9.15 -19.47 -1.69
N LYS A 62 8.65 -18.72 -2.67
CA LYS A 62 9.35 -17.58 -3.28
C LYS A 62 8.55 -16.27 -3.19
N PRO A 63 8.46 -15.70 -1.99
CA PRO A 63 7.87 -14.38 -1.82
C PRO A 63 8.76 -13.27 -2.39
N GLY A 64 8.10 -12.17 -2.75
CA GLY A 64 8.77 -10.90 -2.91
C GLY A 64 9.07 -10.27 -1.56
N VAL A 65 10.35 -10.22 -1.17
CA VAL A 65 10.81 -9.69 0.13
C VAL A 65 11.21 -8.22 0.02
N PHE A 66 10.81 -7.42 1.00
CA PHE A 66 11.16 -6.00 1.07
C PHE A 66 11.15 -5.49 2.52
N PHE A 67 11.74 -4.31 2.74
CA PHE A 67 12.00 -3.79 4.07
C PHE A 67 11.50 -2.35 4.24
N THR A 68 11.03 -2.03 5.44
CA THR A 68 10.69 -0.66 5.81
C THR A 68 11.96 0.17 6.03
N PRO A 69 12.12 1.33 5.38
CA PRO A 69 13.34 2.12 5.49
C PRO A 69 13.43 2.91 6.80
N MET A 70 12.29 3.13 7.47
CA MET A 70 12.19 3.96 8.68
C MET A 70 11.01 3.52 9.55
N ALA A 71 11.07 3.86 10.84
CA ALA A 71 9.99 3.62 11.78
C ALA A 71 8.89 4.68 11.65
N GLY A 72 7.63 4.27 11.78
CA GLY A 72 6.47 5.16 11.69
C GLY A 72 5.19 4.41 11.37
N LYS A 73 4.31 5.01 10.56
CA LYS A 73 2.97 4.53 10.26
C LYS A 73 2.72 4.41 8.77
N ILE A 74 2.26 3.24 8.31
CA ILE A 74 1.85 3.01 6.92
C ILE A 74 0.31 3.02 6.87
N TYR A 75 -0.25 3.89 6.04
CA TYR A 75 -1.70 4.03 5.81
C TYR A 75 -2.18 3.20 4.62
N SER A 76 -1.33 3.06 3.61
CA SER A 76 -1.59 2.16 2.49
C SER A 76 -0.28 1.72 1.85
N THR A 77 -0.34 0.54 1.23
CA THR A 77 0.72 -0.01 0.39
C THR A 77 0.20 -0.08 -1.05
N ARG A 78 0.78 0.74 -1.93
CA ARG A 78 0.51 0.72 -3.37
C ARG A 78 1.53 -0.18 -4.05
N LEU A 79 1.03 -1.16 -4.79
CA LEU A 79 1.82 -2.10 -5.59
C LEU A 79 1.65 -1.73 -7.05
N VAL A 80 2.73 -1.40 -7.77
CA VAL A 80 2.66 -1.01 -9.19
C VAL A 80 3.32 -2.10 -10.03
N HIS A 81 2.55 -2.74 -10.90
CA HIS A 81 3.07 -3.81 -11.75
C HIS A 81 4.14 -3.27 -12.70
N ILE A 82 5.22 -4.02 -12.84
CA ILE A 82 6.32 -3.71 -13.76
C ILE A 82 6.34 -4.72 -14.91
N SER A 83 6.41 -6.01 -14.57
CA SER A 83 6.60 -7.06 -15.57
C SER A 83 6.26 -8.44 -15.04
N GLY A 84 6.17 -9.40 -15.97
CA GLY A 84 5.92 -10.80 -15.65
C GLY A 84 4.51 -11.04 -15.11
N LYS A 85 4.24 -12.30 -14.76
CA LYS A 85 2.93 -12.78 -14.33
C LYS A 85 3.07 -13.95 -13.37
N VAL A 86 2.02 -14.17 -12.59
CA VAL A 86 1.77 -15.37 -11.78
C VAL A 86 0.54 -16.08 -12.35
N SER A 87 0.41 -17.36 -12.05
CA SER A 87 -0.70 -18.21 -12.49
C SER A 87 -1.19 -19.03 -11.31
N CYS A 88 -2.48 -19.38 -11.35
CA CYS A 88 -3.12 -20.41 -10.51
C CYS A 88 -3.43 -21.69 -11.32
N THR A 89 -3.42 -21.59 -12.66
CA THR A 89 -3.61 -22.74 -13.56
C THR A 89 -2.69 -22.62 -14.76
N PRO A 90 -2.43 -23.70 -15.52
CA PRO A 90 -1.65 -23.63 -16.75
C PRO A 90 -2.27 -22.73 -17.83
N GLU A 91 -3.56 -22.43 -17.77
CA GLU A 91 -4.27 -21.63 -18.78
C GLU A 91 -4.36 -20.15 -18.41
N ASP A 92 -4.22 -19.81 -17.12
CA ASP A 92 -4.51 -18.47 -16.60
C ASP A 92 -3.31 -17.79 -15.95
N GLU A 93 -2.98 -16.60 -16.46
CA GLU A 93 -1.88 -15.77 -15.96
C GLU A 93 -2.33 -14.33 -15.73
N SER A 94 -2.01 -13.79 -14.56
CA SER A 94 -2.31 -12.41 -14.19
C SER A 94 -1.16 -11.74 -13.44
N ASN A 95 -1.35 -10.47 -13.09
CA ASN A 95 -0.38 -9.72 -12.31
C ASN A 95 -0.45 -10.06 -10.82
N TRP A 96 -1.65 -10.35 -10.29
CA TRP A 96 -1.92 -10.35 -8.85
C TRP A 96 -2.84 -11.46 -8.34
N GLY A 97 -3.53 -12.19 -9.21
CA GLY A 97 -4.53 -13.16 -8.79
C GLY A 97 -5.28 -13.89 -9.89
N TYR A 98 -6.59 -14.08 -9.73
CA TYR A 98 -7.42 -14.80 -10.68
C TYR A 98 -8.74 -14.06 -10.97
N HIS A 99 -8.95 -13.69 -12.24
CA HIS A 99 -10.08 -12.86 -12.68
C HIS A 99 -10.27 -11.59 -11.81
N SER A 100 -11.37 -11.51 -11.05
CA SER A 100 -11.70 -10.40 -10.15
C SER A 100 -11.10 -10.54 -8.75
N PHE A 101 -10.59 -11.72 -8.40
CA PHE A 101 -9.96 -11.97 -7.11
C PHE A 101 -8.49 -11.59 -7.13
N ILE A 102 -8.01 -11.15 -5.98
CA ILE A 102 -6.61 -10.89 -5.69
C ILE A 102 -6.10 -12.03 -4.82
N ASP A 103 -5.03 -12.67 -5.28
CA ASP A 103 -4.34 -13.76 -4.57
C ASP A 103 -3.01 -13.26 -3.97
N THR A 104 -2.72 -11.96 -4.10
CA THR A 104 -1.52 -11.34 -3.54
C THR A 104 -1.72 -11.09 -2.05
N ILE A 105 -0.95 -11.78 -1.21
CA ILE A 105 -1.02 -11.68 0.25
C ILE A 105 0.19 -10.94 0.78
N LEU A 106 -0.03 -9.93 1.63
CA LEU A 106 1.04 -9.26 2.36
C LEU A 106 1.20 -9.92 3.72
N THR A 107 2.42 -10.34 4.05
CA THR A 107 2.74 -10.96 5.35
C THR A 107 3.94 -10.30 6.02
N ASP A 108 4.13 -10.56 7.30
CA ASP A 108 5.35 -10.24 8.03
C ASP A 108 6.47 -11.26 7.79
N LYS A 109 7.60 -11.11 8.48
CA LYS A 109 8.77 -11.99 8.36
C LYS A 109 8.54 -13.44 8.82
N ASP A 110 7.47 -13.68 9.57
CA ASP A 110 7.10 -14.98 10.12
C ASP A 110 5.85 -15.53 9.37
N ASP A 111 5.55 -14.95 8.21
CA ASP A 111 4.44 -15.29 7.31
C ASP A 111 3.04 -15.10 7.92
N HIS A 112 2.92 -14.29 8.99
CA HIS A 112 1.60 -13.88 9.47
C HIS A 112 0.97 -12.87 8.53
N VAL A 113 -0.30 -13.08 8.17
CA VAL A 113 -1.04 -12.21 7.25
C VAL A 113 -1.23 -10.81 7.84
N VAL A 114 -0.78 -9.83 7.07
CA VAL A 114 -0.93 -8.39 7.33
C VAL A 114 -2.02 -7.80 6.43
N PHE A 115 -2.14 -8.27 5.19
CA PHE A 115 -3.23 -7.94 4.28
C PHE A 115 -3.62 -9.18 3.45
N PRO A 116 -4.92 -9.52 3.34
CA PRO A 116 -6.10 -8.79 3.79
C PRO A 116 -6.23 -8.62 5.32
N GLU A 117 -6.92 -7.57 5.78
CA GLU A 117 -6.99 -7.20 7.21
C GLU A 117 -7.80 -8.20 8.07
N ASP A 118 -8.50 -9.15 7.48
CA ASP A 118 -9.16 -10.25 8.20
C ASP A 118 -8.18 -11.33 8.69
N GLN A 119 -6.89 -11.20 8.36
CA GLN A 119 -5.79 -12.09 8.77
C GLN A 119 -5.93 -13.52 8.26
N ILE A 120 -6.75 -13.74 7.23
CA ILE A 120 -6.94 -15.05 6.62
C ILE A 120 -6.14 -15.07 5.31
N ALA A 121 -5.28 -16.06 5.15
CA ALA A 121 -4.56 -16.30 3.90
C ALA A 121 -5.52 -16.93 2.88
N ASN A 122 -6.33 -16.10 2.23
CA ASN A 122 -7.25 -16.51 1.17
C ASN A 122 -7.35 -15.43 0.10
N TYR A 123 -7.79 -15.81 -1.09
CA TYR A 123 -8.12 -14.88 -2.15
C TYR A 123 -9.27 -13.96 -1.74
N TYR A 124 -9.22 -12.70 -2.20
CA TYR A 124 -10.16 -11.67 -1.76
C TYR A 124 -10.54 -10.72 -2.89
N GLU A 125 -11.67 -10.03 -2.73
CA GLU A 125 -12.05 -8.93 -3.62
C GLU A 125 -11.47 -7.62 -3.09
N LEU A 126 -10.81 -6.86 -3.97
CA LEU A 126 -10.37 -5.51 -3.68
C LEU A 126 -11.19 -4.51 -4.52
N PRO A 127 -12.10 -3.71 -3.91
CA PRO A 127 -13.03 -2.87 -4.66
C PRO A 127 -12.35 -1.96 -5.68
N GLY A 128 -12.75 -2.10 -6.95
CA GLY A 128 -12.19 -1.33 -8.08
C GLY A 128 -10.93 -1.94 -8.71
N PHE A 129 -10.47 -3.10 -8.24
CA PHE A 129 -9.29 -3.78 -8.74
C PHE A 129 -9.63 -5.21 -9.23
N THR A 130 -8.76 -5.74 -10.09
CA THR A 130 -8.81 -7.11 -10.61
C THR A 130 -7.40 -7.70 -10.62
N GLY A 131 -7.27 -9.00 -10.87
CA GLY A 131 -5.97 -9.67 -10.98
C GLY A 131 -5.04 -9.10 -12.06
N ASN A 132 -5.57 -8.30 -13.01
CA ASN A 132 -4.80 -7.65 -14.08
C ASN A 132 -4.77 -6.11 -13.98
N SER A 133 -5.21 -5.53 -12.86
CA SER A 133 -5.05 -4.08 -12.65
C SER A 133 -3.57 -3.68 -12.79
N PRO A 134 -3.25 -2.48 -13.32
CA PRO A 134 -1.85 -2.02 -13.43
C PRO A 134 -1.22 -1.76 -12.06
N GLU A 135 -2.04 -1.59 -11.03
CA GLU A 135 -1.62 -1.43 -9.65
C GLU A 135 -2.70 -1.90 -8.69
N LEU A 136 -2.31 -2.16 -7.45
CA LEU A 136 -3.19 -2.39 -6.31
C LEU A 136 -2.93 -1.33 -5.24
N VAL A 137 -3.95 -0.97 -4.47
CA VAL A 137 -3.80 -0.09 -3.30
C VAL A 137 -4.39 -0.79 -2.07
N LEU A 138 -3.51 -1.36 -1.26
CA LEU A 138 -3.86 -2.04 -0.01
C LEU A 138 -3.99 -0.98 1.08
N THR A 139 -5.21 -0.59 1.42
CA THR A 139 -5.48 0.47 2.40
C THR A 139 -5.79 -0.15 3.76
N PHE A 140 -5.16 0.36 4.81
CA PHE A 140 -5.39 -0.15 6.17
C PHE A 140 -6.43 0.70 6.91
N THR A 141 -7.37 0.04 7.59
CA THR A 141 -8.38 0.68 8.42
C THR A 141 -7.74 1.37 9.62
N SER A 142 -6.70 0.75 10.19
CA SER A 142 -5.81 1.36 11.18
C SER A 142 -4.38 1.34 10.65
N PRO A 143 -3.63 2.44 10.75
CA PRO A 143 -2.29 2.48 10.17
C PRO A 143 -1.37 1.44 10.82
N LEU A 144 -0.62 0.73 9.98
CA LEU A 144 0.36 -0.27 10.40
C LEU A 144 1.56 0.45 11.03
N VAL A 145 1.85 0.15 12.29
CA VAL A 145 3.01 0.71 13.01
C VAL A 145 4.23 -0.16 12.72
N VAL A 146 5.29 0.44 12.20
CA VAL A 146 6.48 -0.27 11.72
C VAL A 146 7.76 0.27 12.33
N ASN A 147 8.78 -0.58 12.44
CA ASN A 147 10.15 -0.17 12.78
C ASN A 147 11.01 -0.06 11.51
N ALA A 148 12.19 0.57 11.62
CA ALA A 148 13.17 0.56 10.54
C ALA A 148 13.79 -0.84 10.37
N GLY A 149 13.95 -1.29 9.13
CA GLY A 149 14.50 -2.60 8.79
C GLY A 149 13.53 -3.77 9.02
N GLN A 150 12.25 -3.50 9.21
CA GLN A 150 11.24 -4.55 9.36
C GLN A 150 10.94 -5.18 8.01
N GLU A 151 10.99 -6.52 7.95
CA GLU A 151 10.75 -7.30 6.74
C GLU A 151 9.25 -7.55 6.53
N TYR A 152 8.85 -7.43 5.28
CA TYR A 152 7.54 -7.80 4.76
C TYR A 152 7.69 -8.62 3.49
N ARG A 153 6.67 -9.42 3.19
CA ARG A 153 6.67 -10.36 2.07
C ARG A 153 5.38 -10.28 1.29
N LEU A 154 5.49 -10.21 -0.03
CA LEU A 154 4.37 -10.40 -0.96
C LEU A 154 4.38 -11.84 -1.46
N TRP A 155 3.32 -12.55 -1.17
CA TRP A 155 3.11 -13.92 -1.58
C TRP A 155 2.01 -14.02 -2.62
N TYR A 156 2.12 -15.01 -3.50
CA TYR A 156 0.95 -15.56 -4.16
C TYR A 156 0.28 -16.55 -3.20
N TRP A 157 -1.05 -16.53 -3.10
CA TRP A 157 -1.79 -17.29 -2.09
C TRP A 157 -1.45 -18.79 -2.09
N GLU A 158 -1.45 -19.44 -3.27
CA GLU A 158 -1.12 -20.87 -3.40
C GLU A 158 0.29 -21.22 -2.91
N ASP A 159 1.28 -20.36 -3.20
CA ASP A 159 2.68 -20.50 -2.74
C ASP A 159 2.75 -20.38 -1.21
N LEU A 160 2.04 -19.40 -0.63
CA LEU A 160 2.02 -19.20 0.82
C LEU A 160 1.43 -20.39 1.57
N VAL A 161 0.29 -20.91 1.11
CA VAL A 161 -0.42 -22.00 1.80
C VAL A 161 0.04 -23.40 1.36
N ASN A 162 0.94 -23.47 0.39
CA ASN A 162 1.39 -24.71 -0.24
C ASN A 162 0.21 -25.55 -0.78
N ASP A 163 -0.77 -24.90 -1.40
CA ASP A 163 -1.95 -25.54 -1.99
C ASP A 163 -1.86 -25.49 -3.52
N THR A 164 -1.99 -26.66 -4.14
CA THR A 164 -2.01 -26.88 -5.61
C THR A 164 -0.89 -26.27 -6.46
N GLU A 165 0.13 -25.62 -5.91
CA GLU A 165 1.14 -24.82 -6.62
C GLU A 165 1.99 -25.53 -7.71
N GLU A 166 1.92 -26.85 -7.82
CA GLU A 166 2.72 -27.63 -8.78
C GLU A 166 2.35 -27.31 -10.23
N ASP A 167 1.08 -27.02 -10.50
CA ASP A 167 0.58 -26.66 -11.83
C ASP A 167 0.83 -25.20 -12.21
N ASN A 168 1.30 -24.38 -11.27
CA ASN A 168 1.65 -23.00 -11.53
C ASN A 168 2.81 -22.92 -12.52
N LYS A 169 2.67 -22.04 -13.51
CA LYS A 169 3.68 -21.77 -14.51
C LYS A 169 4.92 -21.16 -13.87
N PRO A 170 6.11 -21.49 -14.40
CA PRO A 170 7.33 -20.83 -13.99
C PRO A 170 7.29 -19.35 -14.42
N GLY A 171 7.53 -18.45 -13.47
CA GLY A 171 7.53 -17.02 -13.71
C GLY A 171 7.32 -16.25 -12.42
N SER A 172 7.62 -14.96 -12.46
CA SER A 172 7.31 -14.04 -11.37
C SER A 172 6.51 -12.87 -11.89
N SER A 173 5.62 -12.35 -11.05
CA SER A 173 5.10 -10.99 -11.19
C SER A 173 5.99 -10.06 -10.40
N CYS A 174 6.50 -9.00 -11.04
CA CYS A 174 7.43 -8.03 -10.45
C CYS A 174 6.79 -6.65 -10.36
N MET A 175 7.01 -5.95 -9.24
CA MET A 175 6.31 -4.73 -8.89
C MET A 175 7.16 -3.74 -8.08
N LYS A 176 6.77 -2.46 -8.14
CA LYS A 176 7.22 -1.44 -7.18
C LYS A 176 6.34 -1.45 -5.95
N VAL A 177 6.93 -1.19 -4.80
CA VAL A 177 6.21 -0.99 -3.54
C VAL A 177 6.33 0.47 -3.12
N ILE A 178 5.18 1.11 -2.89
CA ILE A 178 5.11 2.52 -2.48
C ILE A 178 4.19 2.62 -1.26
N TYR A 179 4.69 3.13 -0.14
CA TYR A 179 3.87 3.39 1.04
C TYR A 179 3.30 4.80 1.02
N LEU A 180 2.08 4.96 1.53
CA LEU A 180 1.63 6.23 2.11
C LEU A 180 1.95 6.22 3.60
N PHE A 181 2.87 7.09 4.02
CA PHE A 181 3.56 6.97 5.31
C PHE A 181 3.48 8.26 6.14
N SER A 182 3.58 8.16 7.47
CA SER A 182 3.92 9.29 8.37
C SER A 182 4.86 8.86 9.49
N ASP A 183 5.55 9.83 10.10
CA ASP A 183 6.32 9.65 11.34
C ASP A 183 5.43 9.50 12.60
#